data_AF-A0A3P6BR77-F1
#
_entry.id   AF-A0A3P6BR77-F1
#
_cell.length_a   1.000
_cell.length_b   1.000
_cell.length_c   1.000
_cell.angle_alpha   90.00
_cell.angle_beta   90.00
_cell.angle_gamma   90.00
#
_symmetry.space_group_name_H-M   'P 1'
#
loop_
_entity.id
_entity.type
_entity.pdbx_description
1 polymer ?
#
loop_
_entity_poly.entity_id
_entity_poly.type
_entity_poly.pdbx_seq_one_letter_code
_entity_poly.pdbx_strand_id
1 'polypeptide(L)'
;MAYVKVEQNIKKGAAKTKMVWTLGAASRSVEMIEKLLEAGMNIARFDFSEGSHAHHQETINNLGTAIRNTGILCAVMLDTKVHTFVSLFVVCL
;
A
#
# COMPACT_ATOMS: atom_id res chain seq x y z
N MET A 1 5.12 20.88 0.55
CA MET A 1 4.38 19.65 0.19
C MET A 1 4.38 19.53 -1.32
N ALA A 2 5.17 18.61 -1.89
CA ALA A 2 5.19 18.42 -3.34
C ALA A 2 4.05 17.47 -3.73
N TYR A 3 3.07 17.98 -4.47
CA TYR A 3 2.06 17.15 -5.11
C TYR A 3 2.69 16.57 -6.38
N VAL A 4 3.08 15.29 -6.34
CA VAL A 4 3.58 14.59 -7.54
C VAL A 4 2.35 14.21 -8.36
N LYS A 5 2.06 15.00 -9.40
CA LYS A 5 1.02 14.66 -10.38
C LYS A 5 1.55 13.48 -11.20
N VAL A 6 1.09 12.27 -10.87
CA VAL A 6 1.44 11.08 -11.63
C VAL A 6 0.43 10.95 -12.77
N GLU A 7 0.78 11.39 -13.98
CA GLU A 7 -0.03 11.13 -15.18
C GLU A 7 0.13 9.66 -15.57
N GLN A 8 -0.75 8.81 -15.04
CA GLN A 8 -0.70 7.36 -15.21
C GLN A 8 -1.65 6.93 -16.34
N ASN A 9 -1.12 6.16 -17.29
CA ASN A 9 -1.90 5.47 -18.30
C ASN A 9 -2.48 4.19 -17.65
N ILE A 10 -3.56 4.36 -16.89
CA ILE A 10 -4.10 3.33 -15.98
C ILE A 10 -4.60 2.12 -16.78
N LYS A 11 -3.86 1.00 -16.71
CA LYS A 11 -4.38 -0.31 -17.13
C LYS A 11 -5.52 -0.70 -16.19
N LYS A 12 -6.76 -0.45 -16.61
CA LYS A 12 -7.96 -0.78 -15.85
C LYS A 12 -8.07 -2.31 -15.70
N GLY A 13 -7.65 -2.84 -14.55
CA GLY A 13 -7.71 -4.27 -14.27
C GLY A 13 -9.15 -4.79 -14.27
N ALA A 14 -9.46 -5.70 -15.19
CA ALA A 14 -10.79 -6.27 -15.43
C ALA A 14 -11.33 -7.14 -14.26
N ALA A 15 -10.52 -7.41 -13.24
CA ALA A 15 -10.92 -8.19 -12.08
C ALA A 15 -11.92 -7.41 -11.20
N LYS A 16 -13.08 -8.05 -10.96
CA LYS A 16 -14.15 -7.52 -10.11
C LYS A 16 -13.77 -7.53 -8.62
N THR A 17 -13.01 -8.53 -8.18
CA THR A 17 -12.52 -8.66 -6.80
C THR A 17 -11.17 -7.95 -6.66
N LYS A 18 -10.99 -7.14 -5.62
CA LYS A 18 -9.73 -6.47 -5.28
C LYS A 18 -9.03 -7.20 -4.15
N MET A 19 -7.71 -7.35 -4.28
CA MET A 19 -6.89 -8.06 -3.29
C MET A 19 -6.25 -7.08 -2.30
N VAL A 20 -6.47 -7.33 -1.00
CA VAL A 20 -5.90 -6.59 0.12
C VAL A 20 -4.77 -7.41 0.73
N TRP A 21 -3.59 -6.83 0.86
CA TRP A 21 -2.40 -7.49 1.39
C TRP A 21 -1.86 -6.69 2.56
N THR A 22 -1.55 -7.35 3.68
CA THR A 22 -0.95 -6.68 4.84
C THR A 22 0.56 -6.56 4.63
N LEU A 23 1.09 -5.35 4.66
CA LEU A 23 2.53 -5.09 4.58
C LEU A 23 3.11 -5.02 6.00
N GLY A 24 4.15 -5.81 6.23
CA GLY A 24 4.83 -5.90 7.52
C GLY A 24 6.34 -6.07 7.35
N ALA A 25 7.03 -6.42 8.44
CA ALA A 25 8.49 -6.46 8.46
C ALA A 25 9.11 -7.36 7.37
N ALA A 26 8.45 -8.46 7.01
CA ALA A 26 8.91 -9.41 5.98
C ALA A 26 8.67 -8.94 4.53
N SER A 27 7.73 -8.01 4.31
CA SER A 27 7.27 -7.59 2.98
C SER A 27 7.57 -6.12 2.65
N ARG A 28 8.44 -5.46 3.43
CA ARG A 28 8.72 -4.02 3.33
C ARG A 28 9.77 -3.60 2.30
N SER A 29 10.55 -4.54 1.76
CA SER A 29 11.59 -4.21 0.78
C SER A 29 10.95 -3.77 -0.53
N VAL A 30 11.60 -2.87 -1.26
CA VAL A 30 11.06 -2.33 -2.52
C VAL A 30 10.86 -3.47 -3.52
N GLU A 31 11.83 -4.37 -3.65
CA GLU A 31 11.81 -5.50 -4.58
C GLU A 31 10.68 -6.49 -4.25
N MET A 32 10.39 -6.69 -2.97
CA MET A 32 9.27 -7.53 -2.56
C MET A 32 7.95 -6.86 -2.93
N ILE A 33 7.79 -5.56 -2.62
CA ILE A 33 6.57 -4.83 -2.94
C ILE A 33 6.32 -4.80 -4.45
N GLU A 34 7.35 -4.63 -5.27
CA GLU A 34 7.25 -4.71 -6.73
C GLU A 34 6.68 -6.07 -7.18
N LYS A 35 7.21 -7.17 -6.64
CA LYS A 35 6.65 -8.52 -6.91
C LYS A 35 5.20 -8.65 -6.47
N LEU A 36 4.80 -8.03 -5.35
CA LEU A 36 3.42 -8.05 -4.89
C LEU A 36 2.48 -7.27 -5.82
N LEU A 37 2.93 -6.10 -6.32
CA LEU A 37 2.19 -5.31 -7.29
C LEU A 37 1.99 -6.07 -8.60
N GLU A 38 3.05 -6.71 -9.10
CA GLU A 38 3.00 -7.55 -10.30
C GLU A 38 2.12 -8.80 -10.10
N ALA A 39 2.10 -9.37 -8.89
CA ALA A 39 1.23 -10.48 -8.53
C ALA A 39 -0.26 -10.08 -8.42
N GLY A 40 -0.57 -8.78 -8.46
CA GLY A 40 -1.94 -8.26 -8.47
C GLY A 40 -2.45 -7.68 -7.15
N MET A 41 -1.55 -7.29 -6.24
CA MET A 41 -1.92 -6.51 -5.06
C MET A 41 -2.59 -5.20 -5.46
N ASN A 42 -3.80 -4.93 -4.93
CA ASN A 42 -4.52 -3.70 -5.20
C ASN A 42 -4.50 -2.72 -4.02
N ILE A 43 -4.54 -3.26 -2.80
CA ILE A 43 -4.62 -2.47 -1.57
C ILE A 43 -3.54 -2.97 -0.60
N ALA A 44 -2.67 -2.06 -0.16
CA ALA A 44 -1.69 -2.30 0.89
C ALA A 44 -2.29 -1.89 2.25
N ARG A 45 -2.50 -2.88 3.13
CA ARG A 45 -2.99 -2.70 4.50
C ARG A 45 -1.80 -2.56 5.47
N PHE A 46 -1.84 -1.52 6.30
CA PHE A 46 -0.89 -1.28 7.38
C PHE A 46 -1.61 -1.48 8.71
N ASP A 47 -1.13 -2.45 9.49
CA ASP A 47 -1.67 -2.76 10.81
C ASP A 47 -0.95 -1.95 11.89
N PHE A 48 -1.59 -0.92 12.45
CA PHE A 48 -0.99 -0.11 13.53
C PHE A 48 -1.09 -0.78 14.91
N SER A 49 -1.59 -2.01 14.99
CA SER A 49 -1.54 -2.75 16.26
C SER A 49 -0.14 -3.25 16.60
N GLU A 50 0.74 -3.36 15.60
CA GLU A 50 2.13 -3.81 15.72
C GLU A 50 3.08 -2.90 14.91
N GLY A 51 4.20 -2.52 15.52
CA GLY A 51 5.22 -1.67 14.87
C GLY A 51 5.23 -0.22 15.36
N SER A 52 6.26 0.53 14.94
CA SER A 52 6.40 1.95 15.27
C SER A 52 5.97 2.83 14.10
N HIS A 53 5.59 4.08 14.36
CA HIS A 53 5.28 5.04 13.28
C HIS A 53 6.41 5.19 12.26
N ALA A 54 7.67 5.12 12.70
CA ALA A 54 8.83 5.16 11.81
C ALA A 54 8.86 3.96 10.85
N HIS A 55 8.49 2.77 11.34
CA HIS A 55 8.45 1.55 10.52
C HIS A 55 7.39 1.62 9.41
N HIS A 56 6.19 2.11 9.74
CA HIS A 56 5.15 2.29 8.74
C HIS A 56 5.51 3.38 7.73
N GLN A 57 6.13 4.48 8.17
CA GLN A 57 6.57 5.54 7.28
C GLN A 57 7.62 5.07 6.27
N GLU A 58 8.60 4.27 6.70
CA GLU A 58 9.58 3.64 5.80
C GLU A 58 8.88 2.77 4.76
N THR A 59 7.93 1.95 5.19
CA THR A 59 7.20 1.04 4.30
C THR A 59 6.33 1.79 3.29
N ILE A 60 5.70 2.90 3.69
CA ILE A 60 4.96 3.79 2.77
C ILE A 60 5.89 4.41 1.73
N ASN A 61 7.09 4.84 2.15
CA ASN A 61 8.08 5.40 1.22
C ASN A 61 8.55 4.34 0.20
N ASN A 62 8.78 3.11 0.67
CA ASN A 62 9.15 1.98 -0.19
C ASN A 62 8.03 1.62 -1.18
N LEU A 63 6.77 1.62 -0.72
CA LEU A 63 5.60 1.44 -1.57
C LEU A 63 5.51 2.51 -2.66
N GLY A 64 5.71 3.78 -2.30
CA GLY A 64 5.73 4.87 -3.27
C GLY A 64 6.83 4.72 -4.33
N THR A 65 8.00 4.19 -3.95
CA THR A 65 9.07 3.87 -4.90
C THR A 65 8.70 2.69 -5.80
N ALA A 66 8.15 1.61 -5.25
CA ALA A 66 7.70 0.46 -6.03
C ALA A 66 6.57 0.82 -7.03
N ILE A 67 5.63 1.68 -6.65
CA ILE A 67 4.58 2.20 -7.54
C ILE A 67 5.19 3.01 -8.69
N ARG A 68 6.19 3.86 -8.42
CA ARG A 68 6.89 4.61 -9.47
C ARG A 68 7.65 3.70 -10.43
N ASN A 69 8.26 2.63 -9.93
CA ASN A 69 9.04 1.70 -10.73
C ASN A 69 8.15 0.81 -11.61
N THR A 70 7.04 0.30 -11.07
CA THR A 70 6.14 -0.62 -11.78
C THR A 70 5.07 0.10 -12.62
N GLY A 71 4.70 1.33 -12.27
CA GLY A 71 3.56 2.03 -12.85
C GLY A 71 2.20 1.42 -12.46
N ILE A 72 2.17 0.56 -11.43
CA ILE A 72 0.93 -0.07 -10.94
C ILE A 72 0.42 0.73 -9.74
N LEU A 73 -0.81 1.23 -9.84
CA LEU A 73 -1.45 1.94 -8.74
C LEU A 73 -1.90 0.96 -7.64
N CYS A 74 -1.60 1.32 -6.39
CA CYS A 74 -2.01 0.59 -5.21
C CYS A 74 -2.57 1.57 -4.18
N ALA A 75 -3.75 1.27 -3.64
CA ALA A 75 -4.36 2.07 -2.58
C ALA A 75 -3.75 1.71 -1.22
N VAL A 76 -3.72 2.68 -0.31
CA VAL A 76 -3.22 2.48 1.05
C VAL A 76 -4.38 2.43 2.03
N MET A 77 -4.38 1.41 2.89
CA MET A 77 -5.37 1.19 3.93
C MET A 77 -4.67 1.23 5.29
N LEU A 78 -5.15 2.14 6.15
CA LEU A 78 -4.63 2.29 7.50
C LEU A 78 -5.60 1.61 8.46
N ASP A 79 -5.12 0.54 9.10
CA ASP A 79 -5.88 -0.21 10.10
C ASP A 79 -5.52 0.31 11.49
N THR A 80 -6.41 1.10 12.07
CA THR A 80 -6.20 1.75 13.36
C THR A 80 -6.47 0.78 14.51
N LYS A 81 -5.55 0.71 15.47
CA LYS A 81 -5.81 0.05 16.75
C LYS A 81 -6.82 0.88 17.54
N VAL A 82 -8.07 0.45 17.60
CA VAL A 82 -9.09 1.00 18.49
C VAL A 82 -9.43 -0.09 19.51
N HIS A 83 -9.57 0.28 20.78
CA HIS A 83 -9.97 -0.63 21.86
C HIS A 83 -11.25 -1.37 21.40
N THR A 84 -11.09 -2.61 20.95
CA THR A 84 -12.14 -3.55 20.50
C THR A 84 -13.04 -3.13 19.31
N PHE A 85 -12.60 -2.29 18.35
CA PHE A 85 -13.35 -2.13 17.08
C PHE A 85 -12.45 -1.62 15.94
N VAL A 86 -12.20 -2.43 14.91
CA VAL A 86 -11.36 -2.04 13.77
C VAL A 86 -12.15 -1.11 12.84
N SER A 87 -11.74 0.16 12.73
CA SER A 87 -12.33 1.13 11.81
C SER A 87 -11.50 1.19 10.52
N LEU A 88 -12.15 0.96 9.38
CA LEU A 88 -11.54 0.89 8.06
C LEU A 88 -11.46 2.28 7.43
N PHE A 89 -10.27 2.90 7.40
CA PHE A 89 -10.05 4.11 6.58
C PHE A 89 -9.23 3.75 5.34
N VAL A 90 -9.88 3.83 4.17
CA VAL A 90 -9.21 3.75 2.86
C VAL A 90 -8.75 5.16 2.50
N VAL A 91 -7.45 5.37 2.43
CA VAL A 91 -6.87 6.60 1.88
C VAL A 91 -6.43 6.29 0.45
N CYS A 92 -7.23 6.70 -0.53
CA CYS A 92 -6.76 6.77 -1.92
C CYS A 92 -5.71 7.88 -2.01
N LEU A 93 -4.44 7.48 -2.07
CA LEU A 93 -3.33 8.32 -2.53
C LEU A 93 -3.23 8.27 -4.06
#